data_AF-A0A530ZEK4-F1
#
_entry.id   AF-A0A530ZEK4-F1
#
_cell.length_a   1.000
_cell.length_b   1.000
_cell.length_c   1.000
_cell.angle_alpha   90.00
_cell.angle_beta   90.00
_cell.angle_gamma   90.00
#
_symmetry.space_group_name_H-M   'P 1'
#
loop_
_entity.id
_entity.type
_entity.pdbx_description
1 polymer ?
#
loop_
_entity_poly.entity_id
_entity_poly.type
_entity_poly.pdbx_seq_one_letter_code
_entity_poly.pdbx_strand_id
1 'polypeptide(L)'
;MKIALVNPSWTYDDSIYFGCRQPHLPLELGYSKALLEAAGHEVLMLDGQLQRLDNSGLCERVADFAPAMTVVSTAPTYLFWRCAPPELRVPADFLNRLAGRGGRTVAVGPHGSATPAPTLRKLGVDIVVRGECEEVVEQLARCDDWSAVPSTAYLRDARVVSNGGVHASSFADHPPLEWPADWIAAHSHHHHRFDDNQVGFGAEVEASRGCPYNCSFCAKIDFRDAYRRRNHEAVVAEIDRLIAQGVGYIYFIDEIFLPQKALLEALVDRDVKFGVQTRIDLWKPELLELLGAAGCVSIEAGLESLTVEGRAMLAKRCRLGTEELAALLVDARRHVPFVQANLIGVVEDDPALVEHWRTHLIDHGVWANEPVPLYPYPSSPSYRELWGEPDDLAWERAHDHYLASFQKFSDIQERRPRPLAELEATCCGH
;
A
#
# COMPACT_ATOMS: atom_id res chain seq x y z
N MET A 1 18.24 -21.03 8.02
CA MET A 1 18.41 -20.32 9.32
C MET A 1 17.07 -19.83 9.83
N LYS A 2 16.99 -19.34 11.08
CA LYS A 2 15.78 -18.74 11.65
C LYS A 2 15.63 -17.27 11.26
N ILE A 3 14.46 -16.88 10.77
CA ILE A 3 14.17 -15.51 10.30
C ILE A 3 12.84 -15.05 10.88
N ALA A 4 12.80 -13.84 11.43
CA ALA A 4 11.57 -13.20 11.85
C ALA A 4 11.14 -12.16 10.80
N LEU A 5 9.86 -12.17 10.42
CA LEU A 5 9.20 -11.18 9.57
C LEU A 5 8.16 -10.46 10.43
N VAL A 6 8.27 -9.15 10.59
CA VAL A 6 7.47 -8.41 11.57
C VAL A 6 6.81 -7.20 10.93
N ASN A 7 5.48 -7.16 10.98
CA ASN A 7 4.71 -5.92 10.87
C ASN A 7 4.45 -5.37 12.28
N PRO A 8 5.02 -4.22 12.66
CA PRO A 8 4.84 -3.63 13.98
C PRO A 8 3.37 -3.36 14.36
N SER A 9 3.13 -3.04 15.63
CA SER A 9 1.80 -2.64 16.10
C SER A 9 1.55 -1.16 15.81
N TRP A 10 0.93 -0.88 14.66
CA TRP A 10 0.78 0.48 14.16
C TRP A 10 -0.19 1.34 14.95
N THR A 11 0.24 2.58 15.23
CA THR A 11 -0.54 3.64 15.88
C THR A 11 -0.49 4.91 15.05
N TYR A 12 -1.64 5.59 14.96
CA TYR A 12 -1.84 6.72 14.04
C TYR A 12 -2.08 8.06 14.77
N ASP A 13 -1.81 8.11 16.07
CA ASP A 13 -2.01 9.30 16.89
C ASP A 13 -1.23 10.48 16.33
N ASP A 14 -1.94 11.57 16.04
CA ASP A 14 -1.39 12.82 15.47
C ASP A 14 -0.67 12.64 14.11
N SER A 15 -0.86 11.51 13.43
CA SER A 15 -0.32 11.24 12.09
C SER A 15 -1.17 11.90 11.00
N ILE A 16 -0.55 12.19 9.84
CA ILE A 16 -1.30 12.53 8.61
C ILE A 16 -1.95 11.31 7.97
N TYR A 17 -1.69 10.10 8.46
CA TYR A 17 -2.31 8.90 7.92
C TYR A 17 -3.80 8.85 8.26
N PHE A 18 -4.62 9.10 7.24
CA PHE A 18 -6.08 8.95 7.27
C PHE A 18 -6.55 7.69 6.52
N GLY A 19 -5.64 6.80 6.14
CA GLY A 19 -5.98 5.53 5.52
C GLY A 19 -6.75 4.60 6.47
N CYS A 20 -7.14 3.44 5.95
CA CYS A 20 -7.83 2.44 6.76
C CYS A 20 -6.94 2.00 7.93
N ARG A 21 -7.47 2.07 9.16
CA ARG A 21 -6.78 1.68 10.40
C ARG A 21 -7.03 0.22 10.81
N GLN A 22 -7.92 -0.47 10.09
CA GLN A 22 -8.15 -1.90 10.28
C GLN A 22 -6.91 -2.70 9.86
N PRO A 23 -6.66 -3.88 10.46
CA PRO A 23 -5.59 -4.75 10.02
C PRO A 23 -5.85 -5.25 8.59
N HIS A 24 -4.78 -5.45 7.84
CA HIS A 24 -4.78 -6.05 6.50
C HIS A 24 -3.74 -7.19 6.51
N LEU A 25 -3.91 -8.20 5.66
CA LEU A 25 -2.94 -9.27 5.51
C LEU A 25 -1.65 -8.72 4.89
N PRO A 26 -0.47 -8.92 5.51
CA PRO A 26 0.79 -8.35 5.03
C PRO A 26 1.37 -9.20 3.89
N LEU A 27 0.83 -9.02 2.68
CA LEU A 27 1.15 -9.83 1.49
C LEU A 27 2.66 -9.93 1.23
N GLU A 28 3.40 -8.84 1.40
CA GLU A 28 4.84 -8.79 1.25
C GLU A 28 5.57 -9.75 2.20
N LEU A 29 5.07 -9.89 3.43
CA LEU A 29 5.63 -10.81 4.41
C LEU A 29 5.17 -12.24 4.10
N GLY A 30 3.94 -12.42 3.62
CA GLY A 30 3.42 -13.71 3.16
C GLY A 30 4.24 -14.30 2.02
N TYR A 31 4.52 -13.51 0.98
CA TYR A 31 5.37 -13.93 -0.13
C TYR A 31 6.82 -14.13 0.30
N SER A 32 7.38 -13.23 1.13
CA SER A 32 8.72 -13.41 1.69
C SER A 32 8.82 -14.71 2.49
N LYS A 33 7.82 -15.04 3.31
CA LYS A 33 7.74 -16.30 4.06
C LYS A 33 7.74 -17.50 3.11
N ALA A 34 6.90 -17.50 2.09
CA ALA A 34 6.82 -18.60 1.13
C ALA A 34 8.16 -18.85 0.42
N LEU A 35 8.86 -17.79 -0.01
CA LEU A 35 10.18 -17.91 -0.63
C LEU A 35 11.24 -18.43 0.35
N LEU A 36 11.26 -17.92 1.57
CA LEU A 36 12.20 -18.33 2.61
C LEU A 36 11.99 -19.78 3.05
N GLU A 37 10.75 -20.23 3.22
CA GLU A 37 10.44 -21.61 3.57
C GLU A 37 10.79 -22.57 2.42
N ALA A 38 10.52 -22.18 1.17
CA ALA A 38 10.93 -22.93 -0.01
C ALA A 38 12.47 -23.08 -0.09
N ALA A 39 13.22 -22.09 0.40
CA ALA A 39 14.67 -22.14 0.53
C ALA A 39 15.18 -22.88 1.80
N GLY A 40 14.28 -23.46 2.60
CA GLY A 40 14.63 -24.28 3.78
C GLY A 40 14.91 -23.48 5.05
N HIS A 41 14.45 -22.23 5.13
CA HIS A 41 14.55 -21.42 6.34
C HIS A 41 13.35 -21.66 7.27
N GLU A 42 13.57 -21.48 8.57
CA GLU A 42 12.51 -21.48 9.58
C GLU A 42 12.03 -20.05 9.77
N VAL A 43 10.75 -19.77 9.54
CA VAL A 43 10.22 -18.41 9.49
C VAL A 43 9.15 -18.18 10.54
N LEU A 44 9.41 -17.21 11.43
CA LEU A 44 8.40 -16.62 12.30
C LEU A 44 7.82 -15.39 11.60
N MET A 45 6.51 -15.39 11.34
CA MET A 45 5.81 -14.23 10.80
C MET A 45 4.91 -13.64 11.89
N LEU A 46 5.02 -12.34 12.13
CA LEU A 46 4.28 -11.61 13.15
C LEU A 46 3.60 -10.36 12.58
N ASP A 47 2.39 -10.10 13.05
CA ASP A 47 1.65 -8.87 12.78
C ASP A 47 1.00 -8.36 14.08
N GLY A 48 1.36 -7.15 14.49
CA GLY A 48 0.90 -6.58 15.75
C GLY A 48 -0.61 -6.38 15.82
N GLN A 49 -1.26 -6.01 14.72
CA GLN A 49 -2.69 -5.72 14.70
C GLN A 49 -3.52 -7.02 14.63
N LEU A 50 -3.18 -7.94 13.71
CA LEU A 50 -3.89 -9.22 13.55
C LEU A 50 -3.74 -10.11 14.77
N GLN A 51 -2.55 -10.12 15.39
CA GLN A 51 -2.30 -10.94 16.58
C GLN A 51 -2.59 -10.22 17.89
N ARG A 52 -3.01 -8.95 17.84
CA ARG A 52 -3.30 -8.10 19.01
C ARG A 52 -2.12 -8.04 20.00
N LEU A 53 -0.92 -7.90 19.44
CA LEU A 53 0.33 -7.73 20.19
C LEU A 53 0.79 -6.28 20.06
N ASP A 54 1.20 -5.68 21.18
CA ASP A 54 1.95 -4.44 21.15
C ASP A 54 3.41 -4.72 20.75
N ASN A 55 4.19 -3.66 20.53
CA ASN A 55 5.59 -3.82 20.16
C ASN A 55 6.41 -4.58 21.22
N SER A 56 6.07 -4.49 22.50
CA SER A 56 6.75 -5.23 23.56
C SER A 56 6.53 -6.75 23.42
N GLY A 57 5.28 -7.18 23.24
CA GLY A 57 4.93 -8.57 23.00
C GLY A 57 5.50 -9.11 21.69
N LEU A 58 5.53 -8.31 20.62
CA LEU A 58 6.23 -8.67 19.38
C LEU A 58 7.73 -8.92 19.64
N CYS A 59 8.40 -8.04 20.39
CA CYS A 59 9.82 -8.19 20.71
C CYS A 59 10.10 -9.45 21.54
N GLU A 60 9.24 -9.81 22.49
CA GLU A 60 9.37 -11.06 23.27
C GLU A 60 9.30 -12.28 22.35
N ARG A 61 8.32 -12.33 21.44
CA ARG A 61 8.18 -13.41 20.47
C ARG A 61 9.39 -13.54 19.54
N VAL A 62 9.95 -12.42 19.09
CA VAL A 62 11.17 -12.41 18.28
C VAL A 62 12.37 -12.90 19.10
N ALA A 63 12.55 -12.41 20.32
CA ALA A 63 13.67 -12.80 21.18
C ALA A 63 13.63 -14.29 21.53
N ASP A 64 12.45 -14.83 21.85
CA ASP A 64 12.25 -16.26 22.15
C ASP A 64 12.54 -17.15 20.94
N PHE A 65 12.20 -16.68 19.74
CA PHE A 65 12.49 -17.39 18.50
C PHE A 65 13.99 -17.40 18.15
N ALA A 66 14.74 -16.39 18.63
CA ALA A 66 16.17 -16.19 18.43
C ALA A 66 16.59 -16.25 16.94
N PRO A 67 16.05 -15.36 16.09
CA PRO A 67 16.37 -15.36 14.67
C PRO A 67 17.79 -14.86 14.42
N ALA A 68 18.39 -15.33 13.32
CA ALA A 68 19.63 -14.75 12.80
C ALA A 68 19.37 -13.46 12.00
N MET A 69 18.13 -13.23 11.55
CA MET A 69 17.69 -12.02 10.85
C MET A 69 16.25 -11.65 11.21
N THR A 70 15.99 -10.37 11.48
CA THR A 70 14.65 -9.81 11.69
C THR A 70 14.36 -8.76 10.63
N VAL A 71 13.31 -8.97 9.86
CA VAL A 71 12.78 -8.05 8.86
C VAL A 71 11.62 -7.26 9.47
N VAL A 72 11.64 -5.94 9.33
CA VAL A 72 10.60 -5.04 9.85
C VAL A 72 10.03 -4.17 8.73
N SER A 73 8.70 -4.11 8.62
CA SER A 73 8.02 -3.21 7.69
C SER A 73 8.12 -1.75 8.17
N THR A 74 8.25 -0.83 7.21
CA THR A 74 8.29 0.62 7.48
C THR A 74 6.96 1.31 7.17
N ALA A 75 5.91 0.56 6.84
CA ALA A 75 4.57 1.07 6.59
C ALA A 75 3.52 0.01 7.02
N PRO A 76 2.30 0.44 7.41
CA PRO A 76 1.33 -0.39 8.12
C PRO A 76 0.74 -1.55 7.33
N THR A 77 0.56 -1.37 6.04
CA THR A 77 0.01 -2.39 5.15
C THR A 77 0.52 -2.12 3.75
N TYR A 78 0.74 -3.19 3.01
CA TYR A 78 1.20 -3.15 1.64
C TYR A 78 0.31 -2.31 0.71
N LEU A 79 -1.00 -2.30 0.98
CA LEU A 79 -1.97 -1.46 0.29
C LEU A 79 -1.57 0.03 0.27
N PHE A 80 -0.98 0.52 1.36
CA PHE A 80 -0.65 1.93 1.52
C PHE A 80 0.85 2.23 1.39
N TRP A 81 1.68 1.32 0.86
CA TRP A 81 3.10 1.65 0.66
C TRP A 81 3.33 2.79 -0.36
N ARG A 82 2.36 3.03 -1.25
CA ARG A 82 2.33 4.20 -2.16
C ARG A 82 1.86 5.51 -1.50
N CYS A 83 1.27 5.42 -0.31
CA CYS A 83 0.73 6.55 0.46
C CYS A 83 1.13 6.39 1.93
N ALA A 84 2.40 6.04 2.18
CA ALA A 84 2.86 5.65 3.50
C ALA A 84 2.78 6.82 4.49
N PRO A 85 2.53 6.57 5.78
CA PRO A 85 2.78 7.59 6.80
C PRO A 85 4.24 8.04 6.71
N PRO A 86 4.54 9.35 6.79
CA PRO A 86 5.91 9.87 6.67
C PRO A 86 6.79 9.53 7.88
N GLU A 87 6.18 9.20 9.02
CA GLU A 87 6.88 8.86 10.25
C GLU A 87 7.33 7.41 10.36
N LEU A 88 8.53 7.24 10.91
CA LEU A 88 9.16 5.96 11.21
C LEU A 88 9.07 5.57 12.70
N ARG A 89 8.27 6.30 13.48
CA ARG A 89 8.21 6.14 14.94
C ARG A 89 7.80 4.74 15.42
N VAL A 90 6.88 4.10 14.70
CA VAL A 90 6.36 2.78 15.07
C VAL A 90 7.41 1.69 14.86
N PRO A 91 8.03 1.54 13.66
CA PRO A 91 9.13 0.60 13.50
C PRO A 91 10.35 0.95 14.38
N ALA A 92 10.62 2.23 14.63
CA ALA A 92 11.68 2.66 15.55
C ALA A 92 11.42 2.19 16.99
N ASP A 93 10.20 2.37 17.53
CA ASP A 93 9.83 1.89 18.87
C ASP A 93 9.99 0.36 18.98
N PHE A 94 9.55 -0.40 17.98
CA PHE A 94 9.77 -1.85 17.94
C PHE A 94 11.26 -2.21 17.99
N LEU A 95 12.09 -1.61 17.13
CA LEU A 95 13.52 -1.90 17.07
C LEU A 95 14.26 -1.51 18.36
N ASN A 96 13.91 -0.37 18.96
CA ASN A 96 14.46 0.06 20.24
C ASN A 96 14.13 -0.92 21.37
N ARG A 97 12.91 -1.45 21.43
CA ARG A 97 12.49 -2.47 22.41
C ARG A 97 13.13 -3.84 22.15
N LEU A 98 13.38 -4.16 20.89
CA LEU A 98 14.06 -5.40 20.51
C LEU A 98 15.50 -5.39 21.04
N ALA A 99 16.13 -4.22 21.09
CA ALA A 99 17.40 -3.99 21.78
C ALA A 99 18.50 -4.98 21.36
N GLY A 100 18.62 -5.24 20.05
CA GLY A 100 19.62 -6.15 19.48
C GLY A 100 19.33 -7.65 19.67
N ARG A 101 18.19 -8.03 20.27
CA ARG A 101 17.81 -9.45 20.49
C ARG A 101 17.20 -10.14 19.27
N GLY A 102 17.31 -9.54 18.08
CA GLY A 102 16.69 -10.02 16.83
C GLY A 102 17.66 -10.44 15.73
N GLY A 103 18.95 -10.60 16.03
CA GLY A 103 19.96 -10.83 15.01
C GLY A 103 20.11 -9.63 14.08
N ARG A 104 20.43 -9.87 12.80
CA ARG A 104 20.59 -8.80 11.81
C ARG A 104 19.24 -8.17 11.46
N THR A 105 19.15 -6.85 11.53
CA THR A 105 17.92 -6.10 11.29
C THR A 105 17.84 -5.58 9.86
N VAL A 106 16.68 -5.78 9.23
CA VAL A 106 16.44 -5.38 7.84
C VAL A 106 15.12 -4.61 7.79
N ALA A 107 15.15 -3.36 7.31
CA ALA A 107 13.94 -2.60 7.05
C ALA A 107 13.46 -2.79 5.60
N VAL A 108 12.16 -3.05 5.43
CA VAL A 108 11.50 -3.15 4.12
C VAL A 108 10.38 -2.12 4.02
N GLY A 109 10.19 -1.53 2.84
CA GLY A 109 9.13 -0.57 2.59
C GLY A 109 9.56 0.72 1.89
N PRO A 110 8.61 1.65 1.74
CA PRO A 110 8.78 2.82 0.87
C PRO A 110 9.83 3.80 1.39
N HIS A 111 9.96 3.96 2.71
CA HIS A 111 10.92 4.87 3.32
C HIS A 111 12.36 4.57 2.92
N GLY A 112 12.75 3.29 3.01
CA GLY A 112 14.09 2.85 2.66
C GLY A 112 14.37 2.94 1.16
N SER A 113 13.33 2.81 0.35
CA SER A 113 13.41 2.93 -1.10
C SER A 113 13.62 4.39 -1.55
N ALA A 114 12.85 5.32 -0.97
CA ALA A 114 12.91 6.75 -1.25
C ALA A 114 14.12 7.44 -0.62
N THR A 115 14.39 7.15 0.65
CA THR A 115 15.41 7.82 1.47
C THR A 115 16.14 6.79 2.34
N PRO A 116 17.07 5.99 1.76
CA PRO A 116 17.75 4.91 2.47
C PRO A 116 18.60 5.43 3.64
N ALA A 117 19.33 6.53 3.47
CA ALA A 117 20.21 7.06 4.52
C ALA A 117 19.43 7.56 5.76
N PRO A 118 18.37 8.36 5.62
CA PRO A 118 17.49 8.70 6.76
C PRO A 118 16.87 7.46 7.42
N THR A 119 16.39 6.51 6.63
CA THR A 119 15.76 5.29 7.16
C THR A 119 16.73 4.47 8.01
N LEU A 120 17.97 4.26 7.52
CA LEU A 120 19.02 3.57 8.26
C LEU A 120 19.34 4.27 9.59
N ARG A 121 19.49 5.60 9.58
CA ARG A 121 19.84 6.36 10.79
C ARG A 121 18.70 6.42 11.80
N LYS A 122 17.48 6.72 11.36
CA LYS A 122 16.31 6.85 12.23
C LYS A 122 15.94 5.53 12.90
N LEU A 123 16.00 4.43 12.16
CA LEU A 123 15.64 3.11 12.66
C LEU A 123 16.80 2.39 13.36
N GLY A 124 18.06 2.76 13.05
CA GLY A 124 19.23 2.05 13.56
C GLY A 124 19.35 0.61 13.05
N VAL A 125 18.75 0.30 11.89
CA VAL A 125 18.84 -1.04 11.28
C VAL A 125 20.15 -1.27 10.56
N ASP A 126 20.55 -2.53 10.41
CA ASP A 126 21.77 -2.91 9.69
C ASP A 126 21.62 -2.70 8.17
N ILE A 127 20.44 -3.02 7.63
CA ILE A 127 20.17 -3.04 6.18
C ILE A 127 18.80 -2.44 5.88
N VAL A 128 18.72 -1.72 4.78
CA VAL A 128 17.48 -1.32 4.12
C VAL A 128 17.38 -2.06 2.78
N VAL A 129 16.21 -2.62 2.48
CA VAL A 129 15.85 -3.11 1.14
C VAL A 129 15.19 -1.97 0.36
N ARG A 130 15.56 -1.84 -0.92
CA ARG A 130 15.06 -0.81 -1.84
C ARG A 130 14.22 -1.46 -2.94
N GLY A 131 12.99 -1.01 -3.10
CA GLY A 131 12.02 -1.64 -3.99
C GLY A 131 11.27 -2.78 -3.31
N GLU A 132 10.75 -3.70 -4.11
CA GLU A 132 10.03 -4.89 -3.68
C GLU A 132 10.97 -5.85 -2.92
N CYS A 133 10.51 -6.41 -1.79
CA CYS A 133 11.41 -7.00 -0.81
C CYS A 133 11.54 -8.52 -0.86
N GLU A 134 10.59 -9.22 -1.47
CA GLU A 134 10.39 -10.65 -1.30
C GLU A 134 11.64 -11.47 -1.67
N GLU A 135 12.17 -11.24 -2.87
CA GLU A 135 13.36 -11.93 -3.38
C GLU A 135 14.66 -11.41 -2.73
N VAL A 136 14.70 -10.12 -2.36
CA VAL A 136 15.89 -9.53 -1.74
C VAL A 136 16.08 -10.06 -0.32
N VAL A 137 14.98 -10.23 0.43
CA VAL A 137 14.98 -10.85 1.76
C VAL A 137 15.45 -12.31 1.69
N GLU A 138 15.03 -13.08 0.69
CA GLU A 138 15.56 -14.44 0.45
C GLU A 138 17.07 -14.41 0.16
N GLN A 139 17.51 -13.52 -0.73
CA GLN A 139 18.94 -13.39 -1.08
C GLN A 139 19.79 -13.01 0.14
N LEU A 140 19.30 -12.11 1.00
CA LEU A 140 19.96 -11.74 2.25
C LEU A 140 20.10 -12.91 3.22
N ALA A 141 19.12 -13.82 3.24
CA ALA A 141 19.17 -15.02 4.07
C ALA A 141 20.13 -16.10 3.53
N ARG A 142 20.36 -16.12 2.21
CA ARG A 142 21.20 -17.09 1.52
C ARG A 142 22.68 -16.68 1.42
N CYS A 143 22.96 -15.38 1.34
CA CYS A 143 24.31 -14.86 1.13
C CYS A 143 25.06 -14.61 2.45
N ASP A 144 26.28 -15.15 2.57
CA ASP A 144 27.17 -14.86 3.70
C ASP A 144 27.61 -13.39 3.70
N ASP A 145 27.95 -12.85 2.52
CA ASP A 145 28.24 -11.43 2.32
C ASP A 145 26.98 -10.66 1.91
N TRP A 146 26.19 -10.30 2.91
CA TRP A 146 25.01 -9.45 2.75
C TRP A 146 25.34 -8.06 2.19
N SER A 147 26.59 -7.59 2.34
CA SER A 147 27.00 -6.23 1.96
C SER A 147 27.14 -6.04 0.46
N ALA A 148 27.04 -7.13 -0.32
CA ALA A 148 27.06 -7.14 -1.78
C ALA A 148 25.69 -7.48 -2.40
N VAL A 149 24.66 -7.77 -1.60
CA VAL A 149 23.33 -8.13 -2.11
C VAL A 149 22.74 -6.92 -2.85
N PRO A 150 22.33 -7.06 -4.13
CA PRO A 150 21.73 -5.97 -4.89
C PRO A 150 20.45 -5.44 -4.24
N SER A 151 20.11 -4.20 -4.56
CA SER A 151 18.91 -3.49 -4.10
C SER A 151 18.84 -3.33 -2.59
N THR A 152 20.01 -3.22 -1.95
CA THR A 152 20.13 -2.94 -0.51
C THR A 152 20.94 -1.68 -0.26
N ALA A 153 20.78 -1.10 0.93
CA ALA A 153 21.63 -0.04 1.44
C ALA A 153 21.98 -0.28 2.91
N TYR A 154 23.16 0.17 3.33
CA TYR A 154 23.65 0.07 4.71
C TYR A 154 24.60 1.23 5.03
N LEU A 155 24.98 1.38 6.30
CA LEU A 155 25.97 2.37 6.73
C LEU A 155 27.37 1.75 6.83
N ARG A 156 28.37 2.39 6.22
CA ARG A 156 29.80 2.11 6.41
C ARG A 156 30.49 3.43 6.72
N ASP A 157 31.15 3.52 7.87
CA ASP A 157 31.83 4.74 8.34
C ASP A 157 30.90 5.97 8.31
N ALA A 158 29.66 5.80 8.79
CA ALA A 158 28.57 6.80 8.79
C ALA A 158 28.12 7.29 7.40
N ARG A 159 28.58 6.66 6.32
CA ARG A 159 28.14 6.93 4.94
C ARG A 159 27.23 5.82 4.45
N VAL A 160 26.20 6.20 3.71
CA VAL A 160 25.35 5.23 3.03
C VAL A 160 26.13 4.57 1.88
N VAL A 161 26.09 3.25 1.84
CA VAL A 161 26.52 2.43 0.71
C VAL A 161 25.27 1.79 0.13
N SER A 162 25.04 2.01 -1.17
CA SER A 162 23.89 1.47 -1.89
C SER A 162 24.36 0.50 -2.97
N ASN A 163 23.79 -0.70 -2.96
CA ASN A 163 24.07 -1.74 -3.94
C ASN A 163 23.01 -1.71 -5.02
N GLY A 164 23.34 -1.19 -6.21
CA GLY A 164 22.42 -1.21 -7.35
C GLY A 164 21.17 -0.31 -7.20
N GLY A 165 20.15 -0.63 -7.99
CA GLY A 165 18.90 0.12 -8.10
C GLY A 165 17.82 -0.33 -7.12
N VAL A 166 16.58 0.05 -7.41
CA VAL A 166 15.38 -0.46 -6.72
C VAL A 166 15.00 -1.82 -7.32
N HIS A 167 14.63 -2.78 -6.50
CA HIS A 167 14.22 -4.11 -6.96
C HIS A 167 12.77 -4.12 -7.44
N ALA A 168 12.51 -4.87 -8.51
CA ALA A 168 11.18 -5.23 -8.96
C ALA A 168 11.13 -6.77 -9.03
N SER A 169 10.28 -7.39 -8.21
CA SER A 169 10.13 -8.85 -8.16
C SER A 169 9.63 -9.41 -9.50
N SER A 170 9.90 -10.69 -9.78
CA SER A 170 9.27 -11.39 -10.91
C SER A 170 7.74 -11.22 -10.88
N PHE A 171 7.13 -11.31 -9.68
CA PHE A 171 5.70 -11.18 -9.36
C PHE A 171 4.76 -12.18 -10.09
N ALA A 172 5.00 -12.45 -11.36
CA ALA A 172 4.27 -13.42 -12.19
C ALA A 172 4.19 -14.80 -11.52
N ASP A 173 5.29 -15.21 -10.89
CA ASP A 173 5.47 -16.54 -10.30
C ASP A 173 5.21 -16.58 -8.78
N HIS A 174 4.63 -15.52 -8.21
CA HIS A 174 4.33 -15.49 -6.78
C HIS A 174 3.33 -16.58 -6.41
N PRO A 175 3.65 -17.46 -5.45
CA PRO A 175 2.83 -18.62 -5.11
C PRO A 175 1.52 -18.18 -4.47
N PRO A 176 0.42 -18.94 -4.62
CA PRO A 176 -0.81 -18.69 -3.87
C PRO A 176 -0.53 -18.75 -2.37
N LEU A 177 -0.91 -17.70 -1.65
CA LEU A 177 -0.75 -17.59 -0.21
C LEU A 177 -1.84 -18.36 0.54
N GLU A 178 -1.50 -18.73 1.76
CA GLU A 178 -2.41 -19.28 2.76
C GLU A 178 -2.06 -18.65 4.10
N TRP A 179 -3.08 -18.25 4.86
CA TRP A 179 -2.88 -17.49 6.09
C TRP A 179 -3.18 -18.34 7.32
N PRO A 180 -2.57 -18.04 8.48
CA PRO A 180 -3.00 -18.63 9.74
C PRO A 180 -4.51 -18.38 9.98
N ALA A 181 -5.23 -19.41 10.44
CA ALA A 181 -6.69 -19.32 10.61
C ALA A 181 -7.10 -18.23 11.63
N ASP A 182 -6.27 -17.99 12.64
CA ASP A 182 -6.46 -16.92 13.63
C ASP A 182 -6.26 -15.52 13.02
N TRP A 183 -5.43 -15.37 11.99
CA TRP A 183 -5.25 -14.11 11.26
C TRP A 183 -6.47 -13.81 10.40
N ILE A 184 -6.97 -14.80 9.66
CA ILE A 184 -8.23 -14.68 8.89
C ILE A 184 -9.38 -14.32 9.83
N ALA A 185 -9.51 -15.00 10.97
CA ALA A 185 -10.55 -14.70 11.96
C ALA A 185 -10.43 -13.30 12.60
N ALA A 186 -9.22 -12.73 12.66
CA ALA A 186 -8.98 -11.38 13.15
C ALA A 186 -9.21 -10.28 12.10
N HIS A 187 -9.32 -10.65 10.82
CA HIS A 187 -9.49 -9.73 9.70
C HIS A 187 -10.94 -9.73 9.18
N SER A 188 -11.84 -9.11 9.95
CA SER A 188 -13.27 -8.99 9.58
C SER A 188 -13.57 -7.80 8.66
N HIS A 189 -12.56 -7.00 8.30
CA HIS A 189 -12.76 -5.74 7.58
C HIS A 189 -12.96 -5.97 6.09
N HIS A 190 -14.06 -5.44 5.53
CA HIS A 190 -14.26 -5.42 4.08
C HIS A 190 -13.84 -4.07 3.51
N HIS A 191 -12.61 -4.00 2.99
CA HIS A 191 -12.01 -2.77 2.51
C HIS A 191 -12.80 -2.08 1.39
N HIS A 192 -13.08 -0.78 1.54
CA HIS A 192 -13.95 0.01 0.65
C HIS A 192 -15.33 -0.60 0.39
N ARG A 193 -15.89 -1.31 1.37
CA ARG A 193 -17.25 -1.83 1.33
C ARG A 193 -18.04 -1.30 2.53
N PHE A 194 -19.13 -0.60 2.25
CA PHE A 194 -19.89 0.17 3.25
C PHE A 194 -21.35 -0.27 3.41
N ASP A 195 -21.79 -1.30 2.68
CA ASP A 195 -23.11 -1.90 2.88
C ASP A 195 -23.14 -2.84 4.09
N ASP A 196 -24.33 -3.05 4.65
CA ASP A 196 -24.56 -3.92 5.81
C ASP A 196 -24.54 -5.42 5.48
N ASN A 197 -24.48 -5.81 4.19
CA ASN A 197 -24.56 -7.21 3.75
C ASN A 197 -23.18 -7.89 3.69
N GLN A 198 -22.35 -7.65 4.69
CA GLN A 198 -21.00 -8.22 4.79
C GLN A 198 -21.07 -9.63 5.39
N VAL A 199 -20.63 -10.61 4.62
CA VAL A 199 -20.62 -12.03 5.01
C VAL A 199 -19.20 -12.56 4.83
N GLY A 200 -18.74 -13.36 5.79
CA GLY A 200 -17.38 -13.92 5.79
C GLY A 200 -16.33 -12.93 6.29
N PHE A 201 -15.07 -13.35 6.22
CA PHE A 201 -13.91 -12.50 6.52
C PHE A 201 -13.49 -11.69 5.29
N GLY A 202 -12.71 -10.63 5.52
CA GLY A 202 -11.99 -9.92 4.47
C GLY A 202 -10.70 -10.64 4.08
N ALA A 203 -10.09 -10.23 2.98
CA ALA A 203 -8.70 -10.52 2.64
C ALA A 203 -8.22 -9.58 1.52
N GLU A 204 -6.90 -9.49 1.36
CA GLU A 204 -6.24 -8.79 0.26
C GLU A 204 -5.67 -9.77 -0.75
N VAL A 205 -5.77 -9.43 -2.04
CA VAL A 205 -5.16 -10.18 -3.15
C VAL A 205 -4.51 -9.21 -4.13
N GLU A 206 -3.40 -9.62 -4.75
CA GLU A 206 -2.81 -8.93 -5.90
C GLU A 206 -3.02 -9.74 -7.17
N ALA A 207 -3.73 -9.16 -8.14
CA ALA A 207 -3.81 -9.69 -9.50
C ALA A 207 -2.75 -9.05 -10.42
N SER A 208 -2.39 -7.81 -10.11
CA SER A 208 -1.34 -7.04 -10.78
C SER A 208 -0.59 -6.15 -9.79
N ARG A 209 0.64 -5.77 -10.18
CA ARG A 209 1.54 -4.96 -9.36
C ARG A 209 2.14 -3.85 -10.20
N GLY A 210 2.19 -2.64 -9.64
CA GLY A 210 2.60 -1.42 -10.31
C GLY A 210 1.49 -0.82 -11.17
N CYS A 211 1.81 0.24 -11.91
CA CYS A 211 0.83 0.97 -12.73
C CYS A 211 1.49 1.48 -14.02
N PRO A 212 0.90 1.31 -15.22
CA PRO A 212 1.50 1.76 -16.48
C PRO A 212 1.37 3.28 -16.70
N TYR A 213 0.72 4.00 -15.78
CA TYR A 213 0.55 5.46 -15.84
C TYR A 213 1.54 6.15 -14.91
N ASN A 214 1.92 7.40 -15.22
CA ASN A 214 2.90 8.16 -14.46
C ASN A 214 2.29 9.47 -13.98
N CYS A 215 1.17 9.38 -13.25
CA CYS A 215 0.51 10.55 -12.67
C CYS A 215 1.50 11.30 -11.76
N SER A 216 1.48 12.63 -11.79
CA SER A 216 2.50 13.46 -11.15
C SER A 216 2.57 13.30 -9.63
N PHE A 217 1.47 12.89 -9.01
CA PHE A 217 1.35 12.72 -7.56
C PHE A 217 1.64 11.31 -7.04
N CYS A 218 1.72 10.30 -7.91
CA CYS A 218 1.86 8.92 -7.47
C CYS A 218 3.27 8.63 -6.94
N ALA A 219 3.38 8.14 -5.70
CA ALA A 219 4.66 7.84 -5.05
C ALA A 219 5.21 6.44 -5.41
N LYS A 220 5.37 6.13 -6.70
CA LYS A 220 5.79 4.78 -7.15
C LYS A 220 7.17 4.70 -7.80
N ILE A 221 7.80 5.83 -8.13
CA ILE A 221 9.05 5.87 -8.94
C ILE A 221 10.15 5.01 -8.30
N ASP A 222 10.31 5.09 -6.99
CA ASP A 222 11.39 4.40 -6.27
C ASP A 222 10.96 3.04 -5.71
N PHE A 223 9.76 2.54 -6.02
CA PHE A 223 9.25 1.31 -5.41
C PHE A 223 8.59 0.35 -6.41
N ARG A 224 7.44 0.72 -7.00
CA ARG A 224 6.58 -0.16 -7.81
C ARG A 224 6.17 0.47 -9.13
N ASP A 225 7.16 0.91 -9.90
CA ASP A 225 6.87 1.64 -11.13
C ASP A 225 6.42 0.73 -12.28
N ALA A 226 6.95 -0.49 -12.35
CA ALA A 226 6.72 -1.43 -13.44
C ALA A 226 5.42 -2.23 -13.28
N TYR A 227 4.50 -2.11 -14.25
CA TYR A 227 3.28 -2.91 -14.31
C TYR A 227 3.57 -4.36 -14.71
N ARG A 228 3.17 -5.30 -13.85
CA ARG A 228 3.22 -6.76 -14.09
C ARG A 228 1.89 -7.39 -13.68
N ARG A 229 1.53 -8.48 -14.35
CA ARG A 229 0.38 -9.31 -13.98
C ARG A 229 0.88 -10.60 -13.34
N ARG A 230 0.16 -11.06 -12.32
CA ARG A 230 0.39 -12.36 -11.70
C ARG A 230 -0.18 -13.45 -12.60
N ASN A 231 0.36 -14.66 -12.51
CA ASN A 231 -0.23 -15.80 -13.19
C ASN A 231 -1.71 -15.95 -12.77
N HIS A 232 -2.60 -15.96 -13.76
CA HIS A 232 -4.04 -16.05 -13.55
C HIS A 232 -4.46 -17.29 -12.74
N GLU A 233 -3.85 -18.46 -13.01
CA GLU A 233 -4.16 -19.70 -12.29
C GLU A 233 -3.73 -19.60 -10.82
N ALA A 234 -2.62 -18.91 -10.54
CA ALA A 234 -2.15 -18.69 -9.17
C ALA A 234 -3.10 -17.76 -8.40
N VAL A 235 -3.58 -16.69 -9.02
CA VAL A 235 -4.57 -15.77 -8.41
C VAL A 235 -5.87 -16.52 -8.10
N VAL A 236 -6.37 -17.32 -9.04
CA VAL A 236 -7.60 -18.10 -8.85
C VAL A 236 -7.42 -19.15 -7.74
N ALA A 237 -6.28 -19.84 -7.70
CA ALA A 237 -5.99 -20.82 -6.66
C ALA A 237 -5.88 -20.17 -5.26
N GLU A 238 -5.32 -18.96 -5.17
CA GLU A 238 -5.28 -18.18 -3.93
C GLU A 238 -6.68 -17.80 -3.45
N ILE A 239 -7.53 -17.32 -4.36
CA ILE A 239 -8.93 -16.98 -4.05
C ILE A 239 -9.71 -18.21 -3.57
N ASP A 240 -9.54 -19.36 -4.22
CA ASP A 240 -10.20 -20.61 -3.82
C ASP A 240 -9.74 -21.07 -2.41
N ARG A 241 -8.47 -20.86 -2.05
CA ARG A 241 -7.96 -21.12 -0.69
C ARG A 241 -8.59 -20.17 0.32
N LEU A 242 -8.63 -18.87 0.03
CA LEU A 242 -9.23 -17.87 0.90
C LEU A 242 -10.71 -18.18 1.17
N ILE A 243 -11.48 -18.54 0.13
CA ILE A 243 -12.88 -18.98 0.28
C ILE A 243 -12.97 -20.18 1.23
N ALA A 244 -12.08 -21.18 1.09
CA ALA A 244 -12.01 -22.32 1.98
C ALA A 244 -11.64 -21.95 3.43
N GLN A 245 -10.95 -20.83 3.65
CA GLN A 245 -10.65 -20.26 4.97
C GLN A 245 -11.80 -19.40 5.55
N GLY A 246 -12.92 -19.27 4.84
CA GLY A 246 -14.09 -18.51 5.27
C GLY A 246 -14.09 -17.03 4.84
N VAL A 247 -13.20 -16.65 3.92
CA VAL A 247 -13.21 -15.31 3.33
C VAL A 247 -14.43 -15.19 2.40
N GLY A 248 -15.24 -14.17 2.63
CA GLY A 248 -16.39 -13.84 1.77
C GLY A 248 -16.18 -12.53 0.99
N TYR A 249 -15.11 -11.79 1.28
CA TYR A 249 -14.75 -10.58 0.56
C TYR A 249 -13.25 -10.46 0.32
N ILE A 250 -12.89 -10.05 -0.88
CA ILE A 250 -11.50 -9.78 -1.27
C ILE A 250 -11.39 -8.34 -1.76
N TYR A 251 -10.36 -7.63 -1.35
CA TYR A 251 -9.98 -6.38 -1.98
C TYR A 251 -8.72 -6.59 -2.83
N PHE A 252 -8.83 -6.29 -4.13
CA PHE A 252 -7.66 -6.28 -5.01
C PHE A 252 -6.85 -5.03 -4.75
N ILE A 253 -5.69 -5.18 -4.10
CA ILE A 253 -4.86 -4.04 -3.66
C ILE A 253 -4.03 -3.41 -4.79
N ASP A 254 -4.12 -3.96 -6.01
CA ASP A 254 -3.50 -3.49 -7.24
C ASP A 254 -3.48 -1.96 -7.31
N GLU A 255 -2.34 -1.34 -7.65
CA GLU A 255 -2.28 0.12 -7.84
C GLU A 255 -3.25 0.61 -8.91
N ILE A 256 -3.57 -0.27 -9.86
CA ILE A 256 -4.66 -0.11 -10.80
C ILE A 256 -5.16 -1.48 -11.27
N PHE A 257 -6.37 -1.86 -10.90
CA PHE A 257 -7.01 -3.05 -11.43
C PHE A 257 -7.49 -2.78 -12.86
N LEU A 258 -6.69 -3.19 -13.85
CA LEU A 258 -7.05 -3.09 -15.27
C LEU A 258 -8.11 -4.15 -15.65
N PRO A 259 -8.87 -3.95 -16.75
CA PRO A 259 -9.76 -4.98 -17.24
C PRO A 259 -9.02 -6.30 -17.54
N GLN A 260 -9.44 -7.36 -16.86
CA GLN A 260 -8.86 -8.70 -16.94
C GLN A 260 -9.96 -9.72 -17.20
N LYS A 261 -10.44 -9.77 -18.45
CA LYS A 261 -11.60 -10.59 -18.85
C LYS A 261 -11.52 -12.04 -18.36
N ALA A 262 -10.39 -12.72 -18.56
CA ALA A 262 -10.20 -14.10 -18.11
C ALA A 262 -10.30 -14.27 -16.59
N LEU A 263 -9.80 -13.30 -15.81
CA LEU A 263 -9.95 -13.30 -14.35
C LEU A 263 -11.41 -13.12 -13.96
N LEU A 264 -12.10 -12.14 -14.55
CA LEU A 264 -13.51 -11.91 -14.27
C LEU A 264 -14.37 -13.13 -14.62
N GLU A 265 -14.17 -13.72 -15.79
CA GLU A 265 -14.86 -14.94 -16.23
C GLU A 265 -14.62 -16.11 -15.27
N ALA A 266 -13.41 -16.25 -14.73
CA ALA A 266 -13.17 -17.24 -13.70
C ALA A 266 -13.95 -16.92 -12.41
N LEU A 267 -14.00 -15.66 -11.98
CA LEU A 267 -14.66 -15.30 -10.73
C LEU A 267 -16.19 -15.39 -10.76
N VAL A 268 -16.81 -15.44 -11.94
CA VAL A 268 -18.25 -15.70 -12.07
C VAL A 268 -18.64 -16.96 -11.29
N ASP A 269 -19.75 -16.87 -10.55
CA ASP A 269 -20.33 -17.93 -9.71
C ASP A 269 -19.49 -18.38 -8.49
N ARG A 270 -18.33 -17.77 -8.21
CA ARG A 270 -17.61 -18.02 -6.96
C ARG A 270 -18.31 -17.36 -5.78
N ASP A 271 -18.30 -18.03 -4.63
CA ASP A 271 -18.89 -17.54 -3.38
C ASP A 271 -17.97 -16.53 -2.67
N VAL A 272 -17.60 -15.49 -3.40
CA VAL A 272 -16.78 -14.37 -2.90
C VAL A 272 -17.21 -13.09 -3.59
N LYS A 273 -17.20 -12.00 -2.83
CA LYS A 273 -17.38 -10.65 -3.39
C LYS A 273 -16.04 -9.94 -3.42
N PHE A 274 -15.88 -8.96 -4.29
CA PHE A 274 -14.62 -8.21 -4.31
C PHE A 274 -14.75 -6.72 -4.61
N GLY A 275 -13.75 -5.97 -4.16
CA GLY A 275 -13.57 -4.56 -4.48
C GLY A 275 -12.32 -4.32 -5.31
N VAL A 276 -12.33 -3.24 -6.10
CA VAL A 276 -11.20 -2.83 -6.94
C VAL A 276 -10.98 -1.33 -6.90
N GLN A 277 -9.72 -0.91 -6.92
CA GLN A 277 -9.34 0.44 -7.33
C GLN A 277 -8.97 0.45 -8.81
N THR A 278 -9.56 1.35 -9.58
CA THR A 278 -9.34 1.42 -11.03
C THR A 278 -9.49 2.82 -11.60
N ARG A 279 -9.36 2.90 -12.92
CA ARG A 279 -9.65 4.07 -13.73
C ARG A 279 -10.85 3.78 -14.61
N ILE A 280 -11.95 4.49 -14.38
CA ILE A 280 -13.20 4.22 -15.10
C ILE A 280 -13.08 4.41 -16.61
N ASP A 281 -12.18 5.29 -17.07
CA ASP A 281 -11.94 5.55 -18.51
C ASP A 281 -11.32 4.38 -19.28
N LEU A 282 -10.93 3.31 -18.60
CA LEU A 282 -10.37 2.09 -19.21
C LEU A 282 -11.42 0.99 -19.40
N TRP A 283 -12.62 1.18 -18.87
CA TRP A 283 -13.68 0.18 -18.89
C TRP A 283 -14.70 0.48 -19.97
N LYS A 284 -15.07 -0.56 -20.70
CA LYS A 284 -16.21 -0.51 -21.63
C LYS A 284 -17.46 -1.04 -20.92
N PRO A 285 -18.68 -0.62 -21.33
CA PRO A 285 -19.93 -1.08 -20.71
C PRO A 285 -20.03 -2.60 -20.56
N GLU A 286 -19.66 -3.37 -21.60
CA GLU A 286 -19.71 -4.83 -21.54
C GLU A 286 -18.74 -5.46 -20.53
N LEU A 287 -17.64 -4.78 -20.21
CA LEU A 287 -16.70 -5.21 -19.19
C LEU A 287 -17.13 -4.78 -17.78
N LEU A 288 -17.87 -3.67 -17.65
CA LEU A 288 -18.48 -3.25 -16.38
C LEU A 288 -19.61 -4.22 -15.97
N GLU A 289 -20.41 -4.65 -16.94
CA GLU A 289 -21.42 -5.70 -16.72
C GLU A 289 -20.76 -7.00 -16.24
N LEU A 290 -19.71 -7.45 -16.94
CA LEU A 290 -18.95 -8.64 -16.54
C LEU A 290 -18.29 -8.48 -15.17
N LEU A 291 -17.77 -7.29 -14.84
CA LEU A 291 -17.18 -6.98 -13.54
C LEU A 291 -18.20 -7.18 -12.41
N GLY A 292 -19.42 -6.65 -12.57
CA GLY A 292 -20.50 -6.88 -11.62
C GLY A 292 -20.94 -8.35 -11.54
N ALA A 293 -21.08 -9.02 -12.69
CA ALA A 293 -21.43 -10.44 -12.76
C ALA A 293 -20.40 -11.36 -12.09
N ALA A 294 -19.12 -10.99 -12.16
CA ALA A 294 -18.02 -11.69 -11.49
C ALA A 294 -18.06 -11.58 -9.95
N GLY A 295 -18.91 -10.70 -9.39
CA GLY A 295 -19.02 -10.50 -7.95
C GLY A 295 -18.36 -9.22 -7.43
N CYS A 296 -17.97 -8.29 -8.31
CA CYS A 296 -17.49 -6.98 -7.86
C CYS A 296 -18.63 -6.23 -7.17
N VAL A 297 -18.38 -5.79 -5.93
CA VAL A 297 -19.34 -5.03 -5.12
C VAL A 297 -18.91 -3.60 -4.82
N SER A 298 -17.63 -3.28 -5.07
CA SER A 298 -17.05 -1.97 -4.82
C SER A 298 -16.08 -1.56 -5.93
N ILE A 299 -16.24 -0.35 -6.47
CA ILE A 299 -15.30 0.30 -7.37
C ILE A 299 -14.87 1.63 -6.76
N GLU A 300 -13.56 1.81 -6.64
CA GLU A 300 -12.94 3.11 -6.41
C GLU A 300 -12.30 3.62 -7.71
N ALA A 301 -12.92 4.61 -8.31
CA ALA A 301 -12.47 5.21 -9.56
C ALA A 301 -11.66 6.49 -9.28
N GLY A 302 -10.35 6.44 -9.56
CA GLY A 302 -9.49 7.63 -9.53
C GLY A 302 -9.83 8.57 -10.66
N LEU A 303 -10.55 9.67 -10.38
CA LEU A 303 -10.87 10.73 -11.35
C LEU A 303 -9.88 11.89 -11.26
N GLU A 304 -9.50 12.22 -10.04
CA GLU A 304 -8.56 13.26 -9.59
C GLU A 304 -9.04 14.68 -9.87
N SER A 305 -9.31 15.05 -11.13
CA SER A 305 -9.84 16.37 -11.45
C SER A 305 -10.96 16.26 -12.48
N LEU A 306 -11.91 17.20 -12.39
CA LEU A 306 -13.06 17.27 -13.28
C LEU A 306 -12.73 17.96 -14.59
N THR A 307 -11.76 18.86 -14.61
CA THR A 307 -11.35 19.58 -15.82
C THR A 307 -10.36 18.74 -16.64
N VAL A 308 -10.39 18.89 -17.97
CA VAL A 308 -9.41 18.24 -18.85
C VAL A 308 -8.02 18.79 -18.54
N GLU A 309 -7.95 20.09 -18.28
CA GLU A 309 -6.78 20.85 -17.88
C GLU A 309 -6.21 20.32 -16.57
N GLY A 310 -7.02 20.19 -15.53
CA GLY A 310 -6.59 19.66 -14.24
C GLY A 310 -6.05 18.23 -14.33
N ARG A 311 -6.74 17.35 -15.07
CA ARG A 311 -6.22 16.00 -15.37
C ARG A 311 -4.92 16.01 -16.16
N ALA A 312 -4.70 16.99 -17.03
CA ALA A 312 -3.48 17.14 -17.79
C ALA A 312 -2.30 17.57 -16.89
N MET A 313 -2.51 18.49 -15.95
CA MET A 313 -1.48 18.88 -14.97
C MET A 313 -1.08 17.72 -14.06
N LEU A 314 -2.05 16.87 -13.68
CA LEU A 314 -1.78 15.67 -12.91
C LEU A 314 -1.13 14.54 -13.73
N ALA A 315 -0.79 14.81 -15.00
CA ALA A 315 -0.24 13.85 -15.95
C ALA A 315 -1.08 12.57 -16.10
N LYS A 316 -2.40 12.66 -15.86
CA LYS A 316 -3.31 11.51 -15.84
C LYS A 316 -3.54 10.89 -17.23
N ARG A 317 -3.32 11.68 -18.30
CA ARG A 317 -3.51 11.25 -19.70
C ARG A 317 -4.91 10.68 -19.98
N CYS A 318 -5.95 11.26 -19.37
CA CYS A 318 -7.35 10.90 -19.64
C CYS A 318 -7.88 11.79 -20.77
N ARG A 319 -8.49 11.19 -21.81
CA ARG A 319 -9.01 11.92 -22.97
C ARG A 319 -10.53 12.18 -22.91
N LEU A 320 -11.24 11.45 -22.05
CA LEU A 320 -12.69 11.60 -21.91
C LEU A 320 -13.03 12.92 -21.22
N GLY A 321 -14.15 13.51 -21.63
CA GLY A 321 -14.77 14.66 -20.97
C GLY A 321 -15.43 14.29 -19.65
N THR A 322 -15.76 15.31 -18.87
CA THR A 322 -16.36 15.18 -17.52
C THR A 322 -17.70 14.43 -17.54
N GLU A 323 -18.54 14.74 -18.52
CA GLU A 323 -19.85 14.08 -18.70
C GLU A 323 -19.73 12.62 -19.14
N GLU A 324 -18.74 12.30 -19.98
CA GLU A 324 -18.48 10.91 -20.39
C GLU A 324 -18.01 10.06 -19.21
N LEU A 325 -17.15 10.61 -18.35
CA LEU A 325 -16.72 9.96 -17.12
C LEU A 325 -17.89 9.76 -16.16
N ALA A 326 -18.75 10.76 -16.00
CA ALA A 326 -19.95 10.65 -15.18
C ALA A 326 -20.89 9.55 -15.69
N ALA A 327 -21.12 9.49 -17.00
CA ALA A 327 -21.94 8.46 -17.63
C ALA A 327 -21.39 7.05 -17.38
N LEU A 328 -20.07 6.84 -17.47
CA LEU A 328 -19.45 5.55 -17.18
C LEU A 328 -19.55 5.16 -15.71
N LEU A 329 -19.43 6.11 -14.77
CA LEU A 329 -19.60 5.85 -13.34
C LEU A 329 -21.05 5.46 -13.01
N VAL A 330 -22.01 6.16 -13.60
CA VAL A 330 -23.45 5.85 -13.45
C VAL A 330 -23.78 4.50 -14.09
N ASP A 331 -23.16 4.16 -15.21
CA ASP A 331 -23.32 2.85 -15.83
C ASP A 331 -22.73 1.73 -14.96
N ALA A 332 -21.51 1.91 -14.43
CA ALA A 332 -20.91 0.99 -13.47
C ALA A 332 -21.81 0.75 -12.25
N ARG A 333 -22.48 1.80 -11.75
CA ARG A 333 -23.39 1.73 -10.61
C ARG A 333 -24.62 0.85 -10.85
N ARG A 334 -24.98 0.58 -12.10
CA ARG A 334 -26.06 -0.37 -12.45
C ARG A 334 -25.67 -1.82 -12.20
N HIS A 335 -24.37 -2.11 -12.21
CA HIS A 335 -23.81 -3.47 -12.08
C HIS A 335 -23.11 -3.69 -10.74
N VAL A 336 -22.56 -2.63 -10.14
CA VAL A 336 -21.80 -2.66 -8.88
C VAL A 336 -22.52 -1.81 -7.81
N PRO A 337 -22.86 -2.37 -6.64
CA PRO A 337 -23.56 -1.68 -5.56
C PRO A 337 -22.89 -0.41 -5.04
N PHE A 338 -21.57 -0.39 -4.90
CA PHE A 338 -20.83 0.78 -4.45
C PHE A 338 -19.85 1.24 -5.52
N VAL A 339 -20.03 2.46 -6.01
CA VAL A 339 -19.11 3.11 -6.95
C VAL A 339 -18.74 4.45 -6.36
N GLN A 340 -17.44 4.68 -6.21
CA GLN A 340 -16.83 5.86 -5.64
C GLN A 340 -15.99 6.56 -6.69
N ALA A 341 -16.18 7.87 -6.84
CA ALA A 341 -15.33 8.73 -7.64
C ALA A 341 -14.41 9.54 -6.73
N ASN A 342 -13.10 9.37 -6.93
CA ASN A 342 -12.05 10.01 -6.15
C ASN A 342 -11.54 11.27 -6.84
N LEU A 343 -11.56 12.40 -6.13
CA LEU A 343 -11.08 13.72 -6.55
C LEU A 343 -9.92 14.18 -5.66
N ILE A 344 -8.93 14.83 -6.26
CA ILE A 344 -7.78 15.50 -5.63
C ILE A 344 -7.93 16.99 -5.90
N GLY A 345 -7.71 17.82 -4.88
CA GLY A 345 -7.78 19.27 -5.04
C GLY A 345 -6.69 19.78 -5.98
N VAL A 346 -7.08 20.41 -7.08
CA VAL A 346 -6.20 21.22 -7.95
C VAL A 346 -6.66 22.68 -7.93
N VAL A 347 -5.71 23.61 -8.07
CA VAL A 347 -5.97 25.07 -7.95
C VAL A 347 -6.94 25.57 -9.03
N GLU A 348 -6.98 24.86 -10.15
CA GLU A 348 -7.70 25.17 -11.38
C GLU A 348 -9.15 24.68 -11.36
N ASP A 349 -9.54 23.87 -10.38
CA ASP A 349 -10.91 23.37 -10.29
C ASP A 349 -11.83 24.43 -9.67
N ASP A 350 -12.89 24.82 -10.40
CA ASP A 350 -13.95 25.69 -9.90
C ASP A 350 -14.77 24.94 -8.82
N PRO A 351 -14.77 25.40 -7.55
CA PRO A 351 -15.51 24.73 -6.48
C PRO A 351 -17.00 24.55 -6.76
N ALA A 352 -17.63 25.50 -7.47
CA ALA A 352 -19.04 25.41 -7.81
C ALA A 352 -19.31 24.32 -8.84
N LEU A 353 -18.41 24.15 -9.82
CA LEU A 353 -18.49 23.08 -10.81
C LEU A 353 -18.26 21.72 -10.16
N VAL A 354 -17.28 21.63 -9.24
CA VAL A 354 -17.02 20.42 -8.46
C VAL A 354 -18.25 19.99 -7.69
N GLU A 355 -18.86 20.90 -6.94
CA GLU A 355 -20.02 20.56 -6.13
C GLU A 355 -21.24 20.20 -6.97
N HIS A 356 -21.45 20.88 -8.10
CA HIS A 356 -22.52 20.54 -9.04
C HIS A 356 -22.36 19.10 -9.59
N TRP A 357 -21.16 18.76 -10.05
CA TRP A 357 -20.88 17.43 -10.60
C TRP A 357 -20.99 16.34 -9.53
N ARG A 358 -20.51 16.60 -8.32
CA ARG A 358 -20.63 15.67 -7.19
C ARG A 358 -22.09 15.42 -6.83
N THR A 359 -22.89 16.48 -6.72
CA THR A 359 -24.33 16.38 -6.47
C THR A 359 -24.99 15.51 -7.54
N HIS A 360 -24.68 15.75 -8.83
CA HIS A 360 -25.20 14.93 -9.92
C HIS A 360 -24.86 13.43 -9.77
N LEU A 361 -23.64 13.07 -9.40
CA LEU A 361 -23.27 11.68 -9.16
C LEU A 361 -23.98 11.06 -7.95
N ILE A 362 -24.04 11.81 -6.84
CA ILE A 362 -24.68 11.38 -5.59
C ILE A 362 -26.17 11.12 -5.83
N ASP A 363 -26.85 11.98 -6.59
CA ASP A 363 -28.26 11.80 -6.97
C ASP A 363 -28.49 10.52 -7.80
N HIS A 364 -27.45 10.02 -8.47
CA HIS A 364 -27.46 8.76 -9.22
C HIS A 364 -26.86 7.57 -8.43
N GLY A 365 -26.61 7.74 -7.13
CA GLY A 365 -26.12 6.69 -6.24
C GLY A 365 -24.63 6.38 -6.37
N VAL A 366 -23.86 7.24 -7.03
CA VAL A 366 -22.39 7.19 -7.08
C VAL A 366 -21.84 8.11 -5.99
N TRP A 367 -21.01 7.58 -5.10
CA TRP A 367 -20.38 8.38 -4.06
C TRP A 367 -19.24 9.21 -4.67
N ALA A 368 -19.07 10.46 -4.22
CA ALA A 368 -17.99 11.32 -4.67
C ALA A 368 -17.42 12.15 -3.51
N ASN A 369 -16.12 12.03 -3.24
CA ASN A 369 -15.46 12.73 -2.14
C ASN A 369 -15.32 14.23 -2.40
N GLU A 370 -15.17 15.01 -1.32
CA GLU A 370 -14.59 16.35 -1.43
C GLU A 370 -13.14 16.22 -1.91
N PRO A 371 -12.67 17.11 -2.81
CA PRO A 371 -11.29 17.03 -3.30
C PRO A 371 -10.28 17.00 -2.15
N VAL A 372 -9.47 15.95 -2.10
CA VAL A 372 -8.50 15.77 -1.01
C VAL A 372 -7.22 16.56 -1.26
N PRO A 373 -6.60 17.12 -0.21
CA PRO A 373 -5.28 17.71 -0.29
C PRO A 373 -4.22 16.73 -0.79
N LEU A 374 -3.33 17.20 -1.66
CA LEU A 374 -2.22 16.39 -2.17
C LEU A 374 -1.01 16.45 -1.22
N TYR A 375 -0.51 15.29 -0.82
CA TYR A 375 0.79 15.17 -0.15
C TYR A 375 1.90 14.94 -1.18
N PRO A 376 2.95 15.78 -1.24
CA PRO A 376 4.04 15.61 -2.19
C PRO A 376 5.02 14.55 -1.70
N TYR A 377 4.70 13.27 -1.87
CA TYR A 377 5.56 12.17 -1.43
C TYR A 377 6.93 12.20 -2.12
N PRO A 378 8.05 11.90 -1.43
CA PRO A 378 9.40 11.93 -2.03
C PRO A 378 9.55 11.15 -3.34
N SER A 379 8.84 10.03 -3.48
CA SER A 379 8.87 9.16 -4.67
C SER A 379 7.84 9.54 -5.75
N SER A 380 7.29 10.76 -5.70
CA SER A 380 6.36 11.31 -6.69
C SER A 380 7.04 12.31 -7.63
N PRO A 381 6.63 12.41 -8.91
CA PRO A 381 7.09 13.47 -9.80
C PRO A 381 6.90 14.89 -9.24
N SER A 382 5.76 15.17 -8.58
CA SER A 382 5.44 16.48 -8.02
C SER A 382 6.39 16.89 -6.91
N TYR A 383 6.86 15.97 -6.06
CA TYR A 383 7.93 16.27 -5.11
C TYR A 383 9.20 16.72 -5.84
N ARG A 384 9.58 15.98 -6.89
CA ARG A 384 10.82 16.25 -7.64
C ARG A 384 10.75 17.54 -8.44
N GLU A 385 9.58 17.93 -8.93
CA GLU A 385 9.38 19.25 -9.53
C GLU A 385 9.55 20.39 -8.51
N LEU A 386 9.10 20.18 -7.27
CA LEU A 386 9.22 21.21 -6.22
C LEU A 386 10.65 21.32 -5.67
N TRP A 387 11.35 20.20 -5.46
CA TRP A 387 12.59 20.18 -4.67
C TRP A 387 13.75 19.36 -5.27
N GLY A 388 13.57 18.73 -6.43
CA GLY A 388 14.56 17.84 -7.02
C GLY A 388 14.57 16.43 -6.40
N GLU A 389 15.67 15.70 -6.56
CA GLU A 389 15.78 14.34 -6.03
C GLU A 389 15.71 14.32 -4.48
N PRO A 390 15.06 13.31 -3.88
CA PRO A 390 14.95 13.20 -2.42
C PRO A 390 16.31 13.21 -1.71
N ASP A 391 16.46 14.13 -0.75
CA ASP A 391 17.61 14.22 0.13
C ASP A 391 17.29 13.73 1.55
N ASP A 392 18.23 13.92 2.48
CA ASP A 392 18.11 13.41 3.85
C ASP A 392 16.95 14.04 4.65
N LEU A 393 16.35 15.13 4.16
CA LEU A 393 15.24 15.85 4.79
C LEU A 393 13.95 15.81 3.96
N ALA A 394 13.86 14.89 2.98
CA ALA A 394 12.77 14.87 2.02
C ALA A 394 11.39 14.68 2.68
N TRP A 395 11.29 13.76 3.65
CA TRP A 395 10.03 13.48 4.35
C TRP A 395 9.62 14.65 5.24
N GLU A 396 10.56 15.23 5.99
CA GLU A 396 10.34 16.43 6.82
C GLU A 396 9.86 17.60 5.97
N ARG A 397 10.55 17.86 4.86
CA ARG A 397 10.24 18.97 3.94
C ARG A 397 8.84 18.81 3.33
N ALA A 398 8.52 17.60 2.85
CA ALA A 398 7.20 17.31 2.30
C ALA A 398 6.10 17.47 3.35
N HIS A 399 6.36 17.02 4.58
CA HIS A 399 5.40 17.08 5.68
C HIS A 399 5.16 18.51 6.15
N ASP A 400 6.22 19.28 6.38
CA ASP A 400 6.13 20.69 6.77
C ASP A 400 5.42 21.51 5.69
N HIS A 401 5.70 21.24 4.42
CA HIS A 401 4.98 21.84 3.31
C HIS A 401 3.48 21.51 3.37
N TYR A 402 3.12 20.23 3.55
CA TYR A 402 1.72 19.81 3.67
C TYR A 402 1.00 20.51 4.83
N LEU A 403 1.61 20.56 6.02
CA LEU A 403 1.02 21.21 7.20
C LEU A 403 0.90 22.74 7.06
N ALA A 404 1.77 23.38 6.27
CA ALA A 404 1.73 24.80 5.98
C ALA A 404 0.69 25.15 4.88
N SER A 405 0.53 24.28 3.89
CA SER A 405 -0.35 24.48 2.73
C SER A 405 -1.83 24.30 3.07
N PHE A 406 -2.17 23.50 4.09
CA PHE A 406 -3.56 23.15 4.40
C PHE A 406 -3.94 23.52 5.84
N GLN A 407 -4.98 24.35 5.97
CA GLN A 407 -5.59 24.69 7.28
C GLN A 407 -6.71 23.74 7.68
N LYS A 408 -7.36 23.12 6.70
CA LYS A 408 -8.33 22.04 6.85
C LYS A 408 -7.76 20.81 6.16
N PHE A 409 -7.76 19.69 6.87
CA PHE A 409 -7.35 18.39 6.33
C PHE A 409 -8.61 17.62 5.89
N SER A 410 -8.46 16.36 5.52
CA SER A 410 -9.60 15.49 5.19
C SER A 410 -10.65 15.51 6.31
N ASP A 411 -11.92 15.42 5.92
CA ASP A 411 -13.11 15.30 6.76
C ASP A 411 -13.06 14.11 7.75
N ILE A 412 -12.29 13.06 7.44
CA ILE A 412 -12.07 11.92 8.35
C ILE A 412 -10.88 12.09 9.30
N GLN A 413 -10.14 13.21 9.20
CA GLN A 413 -9.01 13.49 10.07
C GLN A 413 -9.50 14.07 11.41
N GLU A 414 -9.48 13.26 12.47
CA GLU A 414 -10.00 13.63 13.81
C GLU A 414 -9.19 14.73 14.52
N ARG A 415 -7.89 14.86 14.21
CA ARG A 415 -6.97 15.81 14.87
C ARG A 415 -5.99 16.41 13.87
N ARG A 416 -5.54 17.64 14.14
CA ARG A 416 -4.47 18.27 13.37
C ARG A 416 -3.18 17.44 13.52
N PRO A 417 -2.59 16.97 12.41
CA PRO A 417 -1.34 16.23 12.48
C PRO A 417 -0.19 17.09 13.00
N ARG A 418 0.76 16.45 13.69
CA ARG A 418 1.94 17.13 14.26
C ARG A 418 3.14 17.08 13.32
N PRO A 419 4.10 18.01 13.43
CA PRO A 419 5.34 17.97 12.67
C PRO A 419 6.11 16.65 12.87
N LEU A 420 6.81 16.20 11.83
CA LEU A 420 7.52 14.91 11.84
C LEU A 420 8.58 14.84 12.95
N ALA A 421 9.31 15.93 13.16
CA ALA A 421 10.29 16.05 14.23
C ALA A 421 9.68 15.87 15.64
N GLU A 422 8.41 16.22 15.83
CA GLU A 422 7.71 15.99 17.10
C GLU A 422 7.21 14.55 17.25
N LEU A 423 6.76 13.94 16.15
CA LEU A 423 6.28 12.56 16.13
C LEU A 423 7.41 11.54 16.38
N GLU A 424 8.62 11.88 15.97
CA GLU A 424 9.79 11.00 16.00
C GLU A 424 10.76 11.26 17.16
N ALA A 425 10.58 12.37 17.91
CA ALA A 425 11.50 12.85 18.94
C ALA A 425 11.87 11.82 20.02
N THR A 426 10.99 10.85 20.30
CA THR A 426 11.16 9.88 21.39
C THR A 426 11.74 8.54 20.96
N CYS A 427 11.84 8.28 19.65
CA CYS A 427 12.14 6.94 19.14
C CYS A 427 13.16 6.91 18.01
N CYS A 428 13.33 7.98 17.23
CA CYS A 428 14.30 8.02 16.16
C CYS A 428 15.61 8.66 16.62
N GLY A 429 16.74 8.08 16.20
CA GLY A 429 18.05 8.73 16.35
C GLY A 429 18.18 9.89 15.36
N HIS A 430 18.29 11.12 15.87
CA HIS A 430 18.54 12.31 15.04
C HIS A 430 20.04 12.57 14.84
#